data_AF-A0A7V3QJX8-F1
#
_entry.id   AF-A0A7V3QJX8-F1
#
_cell.length_a   1.000
_cell.length_b   1.000
_cell.length_c   1.000
_cell.angle_alpha   90.00
_cell.angle_beta   90.00
_cell.angle_gamma   90.00
#
_symmetry.space_group_name_H-M   'P 1'
#
loop_
_entity.id
_entity.type
_entity.pdbx_description
1 polymer ?
#
loop_
_entity_poly.entity_id
_entity_poly.type
_entity_poly.pdbx_seq_one_letter_code
_entity_poly.pdbx_strand_id
1 'polypeptide(L)' 'MVSKEDKLKLLVFYKKGLEFYMKREFDKASDYFSKCLEIDPDDGPSKVYLDRCKEYIVTPPPQDWDGVFEMKSK' A
#
# COMPACT_ATOMS: atom_id res chain seq x y z
N MET A 1 2.42 -11.31 19.34
CA MET A 1 3.39 -11.51 18.24
C MET A 1 2.63 -12.11 17.07
N VAL A 2 2.80 -11.56 15.87
CA VAL A 2 2.14 -12.02 14.64
C VAL A 2 2.59 -13.45 14.32
N SER A 3 1.65 -14.36 14.07
CA SER A 3 1.95 -15.77 13.79
C SER A 3 2.58 -15.96 12.40
N LYS A 4 3.13 -17.15 12.12
CA LYS A 4 3.66 -17.48 10.78
C LYS A 4 2.57 -17.44 9.71
N GLU A 5 1.36 -17.91 10.04
CA GLU A 5 0.21 -17.91 9.13
C GLU A 5 -0.26 -16.49 8.84
N ASP A 6 -0.29 -15.64 9.87
CA ASP A 6 -0.61 -14.22 9.72
C ASP A 6 0.42 -13.51 8.82
N LYS A 7 1.71 -13.80 8.97
CA LYS A 7 2.74 -13.26 8.07
C LYS A 7 2.55 -13.68 6.62
N LEU A 8 2.16 -14.94 6.36
CA LEU A 8 1.85 -15.39 5.00
C LEU A 8 0.63 -14.66 4.43
N LYS A 9 -0.42 -14.49 5.25
CA LYS A 9 -1.63 -13.75 4.85
C LYS A 9 -1.33 -12.27 4.57
N LEU A 10 -0.51 -11.64 5.42
CA LEU A 10 -0.02 -10.27 5.22
C LEU A 10 0.72 -10.15 3.89
N LEU A 11 1.65 -11.06 3.59
CA LEU A 11 2.38 -11.03 2.30
C LEU A 11 1.45 -11.17 1.10
N VAL A 12 0.37 -11.97 1.20
CA VAL A 12 -0.63 -12.10 0.13
C VAL A 12 -1.40 -10.79 -0.07
N PHE A 13 -1.85 -10.16 1.00
CA PHE A 13 -2.53 -8.86 0.90
C PHE A 13 -1.60 -7.77 0.39
N TYR A 14 -0.38 -7.70 0.89
CA TYR A 14 0.62 -6.72 0.47
C TYR A 14 0.91 -6.80 -1.03
N LYS A 15 1.10 -8.03 -1.56
CA LYS A 15 1.29 -8.24 -3.00
C LYS A 15 0.10 -7.76 -3.83
N LYS A 16 -1.13 -8.07 -3.40
CA LYS A 16 -2.35 -7.57 -4.07
C LYS A 16 -2.44 -6.05 -4.01
N GLY A 17 -2.10 -5.43 -2.88
CA GLY A 17 -2.03 -3.99 -2.74
C GLY A 17 -1.07 -3.37 -3.76
N LEU A 18 0.12 -3.94 -3.92
CA LEU A 18 1.09 -3.49 -4.93
C LEU A 18 0.59 -3.66 -6.36
N GLU A 19 -0.09 -4.77 -6.69
CA GLU A 19 -0.67 -4.98 -8.02
C GLU A 19 -1.69 -3.89 -8.37
N PHE A 20 -2.58 -3.54 -7.44
CA PHE A 20 -3.54 -2.44 -7.64
C PHE A 20 -2.87 -1.08 -7.66
N TYR A 21 -1.86 -0.87 -6.82
CA TYR A 21 -1.09 0.38 -6.77
C TYR A 21 -0.41 0.67 -8.12
N MET A 22 0.24 -0.33 -8.73
CA MET A 22 0.88 -0.18 -10.05
C MET A 22 -0.12 0.05 -11.18
N LYS A 23 -1.38 -0.39 -11.00
CA LYS A 23 -2.49 -0.09 -11.94
C LYS A 23 -3.17 1.25 -11.67
N ARG A 24 -2.70 2.02 -10.67
CA ARG A 24 -3.29 3.29 -10.22
C ARG A 24 -4.71 3.14 -9.66
N GLU A 25 -5.08 1.92 -9.28
CA GLU A 25 -6.34 1.62 -8.58
C GLU A 25 -6.10 1.83 -7.06
N PHE A 26 -5.82 3.08 -6.70
CA PHE A 26 -5.36 3.46 -5.35
C PHE A 26 -6.39 3.22 -4.25
N ASP A 27 -7.68 3.32 -4.59
CA ASP A 27 -8.78 2.95 -3.70
C ASP A 27 -8.66 1.48 -3.30
N LYS A 28 -8.56 0.57 -4.27
CA LYS A 28 -8.43 -0.87 -4.00
C LYS A 28 -7.10 -1.20 -3.35
N ALA A 29 -6.02 -0.55 -3.77
CA ALA A 29 -4.72 -0.73 -3.14
C ALA A 29 -4.76 -0.39 -1.64
N SER A 30 -5.41 0.73 -1.28
CA SER A 30 -5.57 1.17 0.11
C SER A 30 -6.32 0.15 0.97
N ASP A 31 -7.35 -0.52 0.43
CA ASP A 31 -8.07 -1.57 1.14
C ASP A 31 -7.18 -2.76 1.50
N TYR A 32 -6.29 -3.17 0.59
CA TYR A 32 -5.37 -4.27 0.83
C TYR A 32 -4.27 -3.90 1.83
N PHE A 33 -3.71 -2.70 1.75
CA PHE A 33 -2.73 -2.25 2.75
C PHE A 33 -3.35 -2.08 4.13
N SER A 34 -4.62 -1.64 4.22
CA SER A 34 -5.35 -1.58 5.49
C SER A 34 -5.51 -2.96 6.10
N LYS A 35 -5.83 -4.00 5.31
CA LYS A 35 -5.87 -5.40 5.77
C LYS A 35 -4.53 -5.94 6.26
N CYS A 36 -3.41 -5.46 5.71
CA CYS A 36 -2.09 -5.78 6.27
C CYS A 36 -1.93 -5.18 7.67
N LEU A 37 -2.37 -3.94 7.88
CA LEU A 37 -2.29 -3.25 9.17
C LEU A 37 -3.27 -3.78 10.23
N GLU A 38 -4.36 -4.40 9.80
CA GLU A 38 -5.22 -5.19 10.70
C GLU A 38 -4.50 -6.43 11.27
N ILE A 39 -3.56 -7.01 10.50
CA ILE A 39 -2.77 -8.17 10.91
C ILE A 39 -1.55 -7.74 11.74
N ASP A 40 -0.79 -6.80 11.22
CA ASP A 40 0.37 -6.23 11.87
C ASP A 40 0.28 -4.70 11.81
N PRO A 41 -0.23 -4.06 12.88
CA PRO A 41 -0.33 -2.61 12.97
C PRO A 41 1.02 -1.91 12.85
N ASP A 42 2.15 -2.61 12.92
CA ASP A 42 3.50 -2.07 12.81
C ASP A 42 4.20 -2.39 11.49
N ASP A 43 3.49 -2.97 10.50
CA ASP A 43 4.03 -3.19 9.16
C ASP A 43 4.34 -1.87 8.43
N GLY A 44 5.60 -1.44 8.53
CA GLY A 44 6.10 -0.20 7.96
C GLY A 44 5.79 -0.03 6.46
N PRO A 45 6.06 -1.04 5.61
CA PRO A 45 5.72 -0.98 4.19
C PRO A 45 4.23 -0.72 3.93
N SER A 46 3.31 -1.43 4.59
CA SER A 46 1.87 -1.20 4.38
C SER A 46 1.43 0.18 4.86
N LYS A 47 1.99 0.72 5.96
CA LYS A 47 1.72 2.12 6.37
C LYS A 47 2.11 3.09 5.27
N VAL A 48 3.33 2.98 4.76
CA VAL A 48 3.86 3.86 3.70
C VAL A 48 2.97 3.79 2.47
N TYR A 49 2.66 2.60 1.98
CA TYR A 49 1.84 2.48 0.77
C TYR A 49 0.38 2.90 0.98
N LEU A 50 -0.19 2.67 2.16
CA LEU A 50 -1.53 3.16 2.49
C LEU A 50 -1.58 4.70 2.45
N ASP A 51 -0.59 5.37 3.04
CA ASP A 51 -0.53 6.83 3.04
C ASP A 51 -0.34 7.38 1.62
N ARG A 52 0.51 6.73 0.80
CA ARG A 52 0.65 7.06 -0.63
C ARG A 52 -0.66 6.90 -1.40
N CYS A 53 -1.40 5.82 -1.16
CA CYS A 53 -2.70 5.61 -1.79
C CYS A 53 -3.67 6.74 -1.44
N LYS A 54 -3.75 7.12 -0.16
CA LYS A 54 -4.58 8.25 0.29
C LYS A 54 -4.18 9.55 -0.40
N GLU A 55 -2.88 9.82 -0.52
CA GLU A 55 -2.38 11.00 -1.23
C GLU A 55 -2.77 10.97 -2.71
N TYR A 56 -2.56 9.85 -3.41
CA TYR A 56 -2.85 9.72 -4.83
C TYR A 56 -4.34 9.63 -5.19
N ILE A 57 -5.20 9.25 -4.25
CA ILE A 57 -6.65 9.37 -4.44
C ILE A 57 -7.05 10.86 -4.51
N VAL A 58 -6.44 11.71 -3.67
CA VAL A 58 -6.74 13.15 -3.62
C VAL A 58 -5.98 13.91 -4.71
N THR A 59 -4.72 13.53 -4.94
CA THR A 59 -3.80 14.15 -5.90
C THR A 59 -3.25 13.06 -6.82
N PRO A 60 -4.00 12.65 -7.86
CA PRO A 60 -3.56 11.60 -8.77
C PRO A 60 -2.19 11.92 -9.38
N PRO A 61 -1.31 10.92 -9.53
CA PRO A 61 -0.01 11.15 -10.13
C PRO A 61 -0.15 11.46 -11.63
N PRO A 62 0.91 11.98 -12.27
CA PRO A 62 0.95 12.24 -13.70
C PRO A 62 0.58 11.01 -14.56
N GLN A 63 0.26 11.25 -15.84
CA GLN A 63 -0.14 10.16 -16.75
C GLN A 63 0.99 9.16 -17.00
N ASP A 64 2.22 9.66 -17.04
CA ASP A 64 3.49 8.95 -17.25
C ASP A 64 4.09 8.38 -15.96
N TRP A 65 3.32 8.37 -14.87
CA TRP A 65 3.76 7.80 -13.60
C TRP A 65 4.10 6.32 -13.73
N ASP A 66 5.33 5.97 -13.33
CA ASP A 66 5.95 4.65 -13.47
C ASP A 66 5.90 3.81 -12.17
N GLY A 67 5.18 4.29 -11.15
CA GLY A 67 5.10 3.66 -9.84
C GLY A 67 6.08 4.22 -8.80
N VAL A 68 6.97 5.14 -9.19
CA VAL A 68 7.91 5.78 -8.28
C VAL A 68 7.20 6.80 -7.40
N PHE A 69 7.40 6.68 -6.08
CA PHE A 69 6.99 7.71 -5.15
C PHE A 69 8.17 8.63 -4.87
N GLU A 70 8.11 9.85 -5.40
CA GLU A 70 9.04 10.91 -5.02
C GLU A 70 8.69 11.37 -3.60
N MET A 71 9.54 11.01 -2.63
CA MET A 71 9.48 11.65 -1.32
C MET A 71 9.83 13.12 -1.50
N LYS A 72 8.81 13.98 -1.45
CA LYS A 72 9.01 15.42 -1.31
C LYS A 72 9.55 15.69 0.08
N SER A 73 10.87 15.71 0.21
CA SER A 73 11.56 16.22 1.39
C SER A 73 11.06 17.65 1.67
N LYS A 74 10.72 17.94 2.92
CA LYS A 74 10.52 19.32 3.38
C LYS A 74 11.83 20.10 3.37
#